data_AF-A0A4R2U2U6-F1
#
_entry.id   AF-A0A4R2U2U6-F1
#
_cell.length_a   1.000
_cell.length_b   1.000
_cell.length_c   1.000
_cell.angle_alpha   90.00
_cell.angle_beta   90.00
_cell.angle_gamma   90.00
#
_symmetry.space_group_name_H-M   'P 1'
#
loop_
_entity.id
_entity.type
_entity.pdbx_description
1 polymer ?
#
loop_
_entity_poly.entity_id
_entity_poly.type
_entity_poly.pdbx_seq_one_letter_code
_entity_poly.pdbx_strand_id
1 'polypeptide(L)'
;MQYKKDEIRLKILLEAEKEFLEKGFDGASLRKIVKKAGTSIGNFYNYFENKEELFEELVKEEYTNLIYFLKNHNGVEAPNFNDILKEDQWKTILASTLYEMIPRLSNSFVLLFESSKGTKFENIRQEIVKILKEHFIEHMLDKGLKYLNIAFADLVAEQCLNGIIYIIKKHKDVDVRKKLIVEHLMFYIIGVMSLC
;
A
#
# COMPACT_ATOMS: atom_id res chain seq x y z
N MET A 1 -30.64 -17.51 -10.56
CA MET A 1 -29.44 -17.78 -11.38
C MET A 1 -28.32 -16.77 -11.08
N GLN A 2 -28.63 -15.47 -10.91
CA GLN A 2 -27.69 -14.40 -10.51
C GLN A 2 -26.83 -14.74 -9.28
N TYR A 3 -27.44 -15.22 -8.19
CA TYR A 3 -26.72 -15.57 -6.95
C TYR A 3 -25.58 -16.57 -7.13
N LYS A 4 -25.75 -17.59 -7.99
CA LYS A 4 -24.68 -18.57 -8.29
C LYS A 4 -23.54 -17.96 -9.11
N LYS A 5 -23.86 -16.98 -9.98
CA LYS A 5 -22.88 -16.26 -10.79
C LYS A 5 -21.97 -15.44 -9.86
N ASP A 6 -22.55 -14.66 -8.96
CA ASP A 6 -21.79 -13.83 -8.03
C ASP A 6 -20.93 -14.65 -7.06
N GLU A 7 -21.45 -15.79 -6.58
CA GLU A 7 -20.69 -16.71 -5.74
C GLU A 7 -19.44 -17.28 -6.44
N ILE A 8 -19.56 -17.69 -7.70
CA ILE A 8 -18.42 -18.20 -8.49
C ILE A 8 -17.40 -17.09 -8.74
N ARG A 9 -17.87 -15.88 -9.09
CA ARG A 9 -17.00 -14.72 -9.29
C ARG A 9 -16.15 -14.44 -8.05
N LEU A 10 -16.78 -14.44 -6.87
CA LEU A 10 -16.08 -14.25 -5.60
C LEU A 10 -15.07 -15.36 -5.32
N LYS A 11 -15.42 -16.63 -5.57
CA LYS A 11 -14.47 -17.75 -5.43
C LYS A 11 -13.26 -17.61 -6.35
N ILE A 12 -13.45 -17.16 -7.59
CA ILE A 12 -12.35 -16.87 -8.52
C ILE A 12 -11.44 -15.78 -7.94
N LEU A 13 -12.00 -14.66 -7.48
CA LEU A 13 -11.22 -13.57 -6.88
C LEU A 13 -10.42 -14.02 -5.65
N LEU A 14 -11.05 -14.78 -4.75
CA LEU A 14 -10.39 -15.29 -3.53
C LEU A 14 -9.24 -16.24 -3.84
N GLU A 15 -9.40 -17.15 -4.81
CA GLU A 15 -8.33 -18.07 -5.19
C GLU A 15 -7.26 -17.39 -6.06
N ALA A 16 -7.63 -16.35 -6.82
CA ALA A 16 -6.70 -15.52 -7.57
C ALA A 16 -5.81 -14.71 -6.64
N GLU A 17 -6.37 -14.06 -5.62
CA GLU A 17 -5.60 -13.31 -4.60
C GLU A 17 -4.52 -14.21 -3.99
N LYS A 18 -4.88 -15.42 -3.56
CA LYS A 18 -3.93 -16.39 -3.00
C LYS A 18 -2.84 -16.80 -4.00
N GLU A 19 -3.22 -17.10 -5.24
CA GLU A 19 -2.26 -17.54 -6.26
C GLU A 19 -1.30 -16.40 -6.65
N PHE A 20 -1.80 -15.18 -6.80
CA PHE A 20 -0.98 -14.00 -7.09
C PHE A 20 -0.04 -13.65 -5.93
N LEU A 21 -0.52 -13.71 -4.68
CA LEU A 21 0.35 -13.51 -3.50
C LEU A 21 1.47 -14.56 -3.42
N GLU A 22 1.22 -15.79 -3.87
CA GLU A 22 2.21 -16.89 -3.81
C GLU A 22 3.19 -16.88 -4.98
N LYS A 23 2.73 -16.54 -6.19
CA LYS A 23 3.49 -16.72 -7.45
C LYS A 23 3.77 -15.43 -8.22
N GLY A 24 3.26 -14.29 -7.75
CA GLY A 24 3.18 -13.06 -8.54
C GLY A 24 2.22 -13.19 -9.72
N PHE A 25 1.96 -12.10 -10.43
CA PHE A 25 1.14 -12.10 -11.63
C PHE A 25 1.70 -13.03 -12.71
N ASP A 26 2.97 -12.84 -13.09
CA ASP A 26 3.64 -13.62 -14.15
C ASP A 26 3.58 -15.14 -13.89
N GLY A 27 3.89 -15.56 -12.66
CA GLY A 27 3.95 -16.98 -12.29
C GLY A 27 2.58 -17.63 -11.99
N ALA A 28 1.52 -16.84 -11.83
CA ALA A 28 0.19 -17.37 -11.49
C ALA A 28 -0.49 -18.10 -12.66
N SER A 29 -1.18 -19.19 -12.34
CA SER A 29 -1.87 -20.04 -13.31
C SER A 29 -3.40 -19.91 -13.24
N LEU A 30 -4.02 -19.39 -14.31
CA LEU A 30 -5.49 -19.35 -14.43
C LEU A 30 -6.12 -20.75 -14.26
N ARG A 31 -5.48 -21.80 -14.80
CA ARG A 31 -5.98 -23.19 -14.66
C ARG A 31 -6.02 -23.63 -13.19
N LYS A 32 -5.03 -23.24 -12.38
CA LYS A 32 -4.99 -23.56 -10.94
C LYS A 32 -6.03 -22.76 -10.17
N ILE A 33 -6.19 -21.47 -10.49
CA ILE A 33 -7.20 -20.59 -9.90
C ILE A 33 -8.61 -21.16 -10.11
N VAL A 34 -9.01 -21.40 -11.37
CA VAL A 34 -10.37 -21.87 -11.68
C VAL A 34 -10.64 -23.25 -11.08
N LYS A 35 -9.64 -24.14 -11.06
CA LYS A 35 -9.75 -25.47 -10.44
C LYS A 35 -10.01 -25.35 -8.93
N LYS A 36 -9.26 -24.50 -8.22
CA LYS A 36 -9.47 -24.27 -6.78
C LYS A 36 -10.79 -23.56 -6.49
N ALA A 37 -11.23 -22.67 -7.38
CA ALA A 37 -12.52 -21.99 -7.28
C ALA A 37 -13.73 -22.90 -7.57
N GLY A 38 -13.50 -24.17 -7.96
CA GLY A 38 -14.56 -25.13 -8.27
C GLY A 38 -15.24 -24.87 -9.62
N THR A 39 -14.51 -24.31 -10.59
CA THR A 39 -15.03 -23.98 -11.92
C THR A 39 -14.06 -24.37 -13.05
N SER A 40 -14.42 -24.06 -14.30
CA SER A 40 -13.63 -24.39 -15.49
C SER A 40 -13.02 -23.15 -16.13
N ILE A 41 -11.98 -23.34 -16.94
CA ILE A 41 -11.37 -22.25 -17.71
C ILE A 41 -12.34 -21.65 -18.73
N GLY A 42 -13.22 -22.47 -19.33
CA GLY A 42 -14.24 -21.96 -20.24
C GLY A 42 -15.26 -21.08 -19.50
N ASN A 43 -15.65 -21.47 -18.29
CA ASN A 43 -16.59 -20.68 -17.48
C ASN A 43 -15.95 -19.40 -16.93
N PHE A 44 -14.63 -19.37 -16.70
CA PHE A 44 -13.91 -18.16 -16.28
C PHE A 44 -14.16 -16.97 -17.23
N TYR A 45 -14.16 -17.23 -18.54
CA TYR A 45 -14.38 -16.20 -19.55
C TYR A 45 -15.80 -15.60 -19.55
N ASN A 46 -16.73 -16.15 -18.76
CA ASN A 46 -18.03 -15.53 -18.49
C ASN A 46 -17.97 -14.42 -17.41
N TYR A 47 -16.82 -14.27 -16.74
CA TYR A 47 -16.60 -13.36 -15.62
C TYR A 47 -15.45 -12.38 -15.85
N PHE A 48 -14.38 -12.85 -16.49
CA PHE A 48 -13.17 -12.08 -16.77
C PHE A 48 -12.64 -12.45 -18.15
N GLU A 49 -12.31 -11.47 -18.96
CA GLU A 49 -11.74 -11.59 -20.30
C GLU A 49 -10.36 -12.24 -20.28
N ASN A 50 -9.54 -11.93 -19.26
CA ASN A 50 -8.17 -12.41 -19.18
C ASN A 50 -7.61 -12.35 -17.74
N LYS A 51 -6.36 -12.79 -17.57
CA LYS A 51 -5.66 -12.79 -16.27
C LYS A 51 -5.42 -11.38 -15.73
N GLU A 52 -5.16 -10.41 -16.62
CA GLU A 52 -4.87 -9.02 -16.24
C GLU A 52 -6.12 -8.32 -15.68
N GLU A 53 -7.28 -8.49 -16.31
CA GLU A 53 -8.55 -7.95 -15.77
C GLU A 53 -8.86 -8.53 -14.38
N LEU A 54 -8.61 -9.83 -14.17
CA LEU A 54 -8.76 -10.45 -12.86
C LEU A 54 -7.83 -9.84 -11.81
N PHE A 55 -6.57 -9.54 -12.17
CA PHE A 55 -5.62 -8.89 -11.28
C PHE A 55 -6.03 -7.44 -11.01
N GLU A 56 -6.41 -6.69 -12.04
CA GLU A 56 -6.89 -5.32 -11.93
C GLU A 56 -8.10 -5.23 -10.99
N GLU A 57 -9.06 -6.14 -11.11
CA GLU A 57 -10.22 -6.16 -10.23
C GLU A 57 -9.84 -6.25 -8.74
N LEU A 58 -8.76 -6.95 -8.41
CA LEU A 58 -8.27 -7.09 -7.04
C LEU A 58 -7.56 -5.83 -6.51
N VAL A 59 -6.92 -5.05 -7.38
CA VAL A 59 -6.04 -3.94 -6.96
C VAL A 59 -6.58 -2.55 -7.30
N LYS A 60 -7.59 -2.42 -8.17
CA LYS A 60 -8.07 -1.13 -8.69
C LYS A 60 -8.50 -0.15 -7.61
N GLU A 61 -9.17 -0.64 -6.57
CA GLU A 61 -9.66 0.21 -5.48
C GLU A 61 -8.48 0.71 -4.63
N GLU A 62 -7.57 -0.18 -4.26
CA GLU A 62 -6.35 0.14 -3.52
C GLU A 62 -5.47 1.13 -4.31
N TYR A 63 -5.29 0.89 -5.60
CA TYR A 63 -4.56 1.79 -6.49
C TYR A 63 -5.22 3.18 -6.56
N THR A 64 -6.54 3.25 -6.74
CA THR A 64 -7.28 4.52 -6.80
C THR A 64 -7.15 5.30 -5.49
N ASN A 65 -7.32 4.62 -4.36
CA ASN A 65 -7.19 5.23 -3.03
C ASN A 65 -5.77 5.73 -2.76
N LEU A 66 -4.77 4.94 -3.14
CA LEU A 66 -3.36 5.32 -3.01
C LEU A 66 -3.04 6.57 -3.84
N ILE A 67 -3.43 6.61 -5.12
CA ILE A 67 -3.22 7.78 -5.98
C ILE A 67 -3.98 9.00 -5.45
N TYR A 68 -5.21 8.83 -4.95
CA TYR A 68 -5.97 9.91 -4.34
C TYR A 68 -5.26 10.46 -3.09
N PHE A 69 -4.80 9.58 -2.20
CA PHE A 69 -4.07 9.98 -1.00
C PHE A 69 -2.81 10.80 -1.37
N LEU A 70 -2.02 10.31 -2.32
CA LEU A 70 -0.79 10.97 -2.75
C LEU A 70 -1.03 12.28 -3.50
N LYS A 71 -2.14 12.45 -4.21
CA LYS A 71 -2.44 13.74 -4.85
C LYS A 71 -2.92 14.80 -3.86
N ASN A 72 -3.50 14.40 -2.74
CA ASN A 72 -4.15 15.31 -1.80
C ASN A 72 -3.38 15.49 -0.48
N HIS A 73 -2.32 14.73 -0.22
CA HIS A 73 -1.55 14.86 1.03
C HIS A 73 -0.87 16.24 1.20
N ASN A 74 -0.47 16.90 0.11
CA ASN A 74 0.14 18.23 0.16
C ASN A 74 -0.83 19.37 0.50
N GLY A 75 -2.14 19.13 0.43
CA GLY A 75 -3.17 20.11 0.80
C GLY A 75 -3.50 20.12 2.29
N VAL A 76 -3.00 19.13 3.03
CA VAL A 76 -3.09 19.11 4.49
C VAL A 76 -1.86 19.86 5.00
N GLU A 77 -2.04 21.15 5.33
CA GLU A 77 -1.02 21.84 6.13
C GLU A 77 -0.82 21.01 7.41
N ALA A 78 0.32 20.33 7.50
CA ALA A 78 0.73 19.74 8.76
C ALA A 78 0.76 20.91 9.75
N PRO A 79 0.01 20.83 10.87
CA PRO A 79 0.11 21.85 11.89
C PRO A 79 1.58 22.11 12.18
N ASN A 80 2.01 23.37 12.26
CA ASN A 80 3.37 23.66 12.68
C ASN A 80 3.50 23.28 14.16
N PHE A 81 3.81 22.01 14.39
CA PHE A 81 3.82 21.38 15.71
C PHE A 81 4.90 21.97 16.62
N ASN A 82 5.89 22.64 16.05
CA ASN A 82 6.97 23.31 16.78
C ASN A 82 6.48 24.55 17.54
N ASP A 83 5.44 25.23 17.06
CA ASP A 83 5.05 26.55 17.60
C ASP A 83 3.86 26.50 18.58
N ILE A 84 3.17 25.36 18.70
CA ILE A 84 1.83 25.33 19.32
C ILE A 84 1.74 24.38 20.54
N LEU A 85 2.62 23.38 20.70
CA LEU A 85 2.38 22.25 21.63
C LEU A 85 3.64 21.77 22.37
N LYS A 86 3.44 21.25 23.59
CA LYS A 86 4.47 20.48 24.32
C LYS A 86 4.79 19.19 23.55
N GLU A 87 6.01 18.67 23.71
CA GLU A 87 6.54 17.52 22.94
C GLU A 87 5.61 16.27 22.96
N ASP A 88 4.88 16.05 24.05
CA ASP A 88 3.95 14.90 24.17
C ASP A 88 2.59 15.12 23.49
N GLN A 89 2.17 16.38 23.33
CA GLN A 89 0.84 16.71 22.80
C GLN A 89 0.78 16.59 21.28
N TRP A 90 1.84 17.04 20.57
CA TRP A 90 1.85 16.95 19.11
C TRP A 90 1.96 15.51 18.61
N LYS A 91 2.71 14.65 19.31
CA LYS A 91 2.82 13.21 18.97
C LYS A 91 1.45 12.53 19.02
N THR A 92 0.65 12.86 20.03
CA THR A 92 -0.71 12.32 20.20
C THR A 92 -1.64 12.78 19.07
N ILE A 93 -1.60 14.08 18.74
CA ILE A 93 -2.41 14.64 17.66
C ILE A 93 -2.00 14.02 16.32
N LEU A 94 -0.71 13.99 16.01
CA LEU A 94 -0.20 13.41 14.77
C LEU A 94 -0.58 11.93 14.64
N ALA A 95 -0.43 11.13 15.70
CA ALA A 95 -0.83 9.73 15.68
C ALA A 95 -2.34 9.58 15.41
N SER A 96 -3.19 10.42 16.01
CA SER A 96 -4.63 10.41 15.75
C SER A 96 -4.98 10.83 14.31
N THR A 97 -4.31 11.86 13.78
CA THR A 97 -4.47 12.31 12.40
C THR A 97 -4.06 11.22 11.42
N LEU A 98 -2.89 10.61 11.62
CA LEU A 98 -2.42 9.47 10.82
C LEU A 98 -3.40 8.30 10.90
N TYR A 99 -3.91 8.00 12.09
CA TYR A 99 -4.90 6.95 12.26
C TYR A 99 -6.17 7.25 11.45
N GLU A 100 -6.71 8.46 11.46
CA GLU A 100 -7.90 8.78 10.67
C GLU A 100 -7.62 8.79 9.15
N MET A 101 -6.43 9.22 8.74
CA MET A 101 -6.07 9.33 7.32
C MET A 101 -5.69 8.00 6.66
N ILE A 102 -5.07 7.07 7.40
CA ILE A 102 -4.57 5.82 6.82
C ILE A 102 -5.74 4.89 6.46
N PRO A 103 -5.88 4.50 5.18
CA PRO A 103 -6.92 3.58 4.77
C PRO A 103 -6.67 2.18 5.34
N ARG A 104 -7.68 1.31 5.25
CA ARG A 104 -7.57 -0.10 5.65
C ARG A 104 -6.75 -0.87 4.61
N LEU A 105 -5.43 -0.74 4.66
CA LEU A 105 -4.53 -1.43 3.76
C LEU A 105 -4.69 -2.95 3.87
N SER A 106 -4.76 -3.61 2.72
CA SER A 106 -5.15 -5.02 2.60
C SER A 106 -4.15 -5.84 1.77
N ASN A 107 -4.47 -7.10 1.48
CA ASN A 107 -3.68 -7.92 0.57
C ASN A 107 -3.56 -7.29 -0.83
N SER A 108 -4.55 -6.50 -1.26
CA SER A 108 -4.49 -5.75 -2.52
C SER A 108 -3.30 -4.80 -2.56
N PHE A 109 -2.89 -4.23 -1.43
CA PHE A 109 -1.67 -3.42 -1.33
C PHE A 109 -0.43 -4.28 -1.61
N VAL A 110 -0.32 -5.45 -0.97
CA VAL A 110 0.80 -6.38 -1.20
C VAL A 110 0.84 -6.85 -2.67
N LEU A 111 -0.32 -7.16 -3.25
CA LEU A 111 -0.42 -7.52 -4.66
C LEU A 111 0.11 -6.41 -5.57
N LEU A 112 -0.32 -5.18 -5.32
CA LEU A 112 0.08 -4.01 -6.10
C LEU A 112 1.61 -3.79 -6.09
N PHE A 113 2.27 -4.01 -4.95
CA PHE A 113 3.70 -3.69 -4.77
C PHE A 113 4.66 -4.87 -4.95
N GLU A 114 4.24 -6.10 -4.69
CA GLU A 114 5.10 -7.28 -4.77
C GLU A 114 4.71 -8.25 -5.89
N SER A 115 3.51 -8.14 -6.45
CA SER A 115 2.96 -9.15 -7.38
C SER A 115 2.56 -8.60 -8.76
N SER A 116 2.77 -7.32 -9.04
CA SER A 116 2.28 -6.62 -10.24
C SER A 116 3.19 -6.70 -11.47
N LYS A 117 4.36 -7.34 -11.39
CA LYS A 117 5.26 -7.49 -12.54
C LYS A 117 4.54 -8.15 -13.72
N GLY A 118 4.66 -7.55 -14.91
CA GLY A 118 3.98 -8.00 -16.14
C GLY A 118 2.54 -7.49 -16.29
N THR A 119 2.09 -6.60 -15.41
CA THR A 119 0.82 -5.85 -15.54
C THR A 119 1.10 -4.38 -15.81
N LYS A 120 0.08 -3.61 -16.20
CA LYS A 120 0.17 -2.14 -16.24
C LYS A 120 0.59 -1.46 -14.94
N PHE A 121 0.54 -2.15 -13.79
CA PHE A 121 0.93 -1.62 -12.48
C PHE A 121 2.38 -1.92 -12.10
N GLU A 122 3.19 -2.55 -12.96
CA GLU A 122 4.53 -3.04 -12.59
C GLU A 122 5.49 -1.97 -12.05
N ASN A 123 5.33 -0.70 -12.46
CA ASN A 123 6.19 0.40 -12.08
C ASN A 123 5.73 1.14 -10.82
N ILE A 124 4.56 0.79 -10.27
CA ILE A 124 3.96 1.52 -9.14
C ILE A 124 4.89 1.57 -7.92
N ARG A 125 5.66 0.51 -7.67
CA ARG A 125 6.63 0.50 -6.58
C ARG A 125 7.65 1.64 -6.73
N GLN A 126 8.22 1.79 -7.91
CA GLN A 126 9.24 2.80 -8.19
C GLN A 126 8.66 4.22 -8.08
N GLU A 127 7.45 4.41 -8.59
CA GLU A 127 6.73 5.68 -8.50
C GLU A 127 6.48 6.09 -7.05
N ILE A 128 6.06 5.15 -6.21
CA ILE A 128 5.74 5.40 -4.80
C ILE A 128 7.00 5.64 -3.97
N VAL A 129 8.05 4.86 -4.18
CA VAL A 129 9.35 5.09 -3.52
C VAL A 129 9.90 6.46 -3.90
N LYS A 130 9.76 6.88 -5.16
CA LYS A 130 10.17 8.22 -5.60
C LYS A 130 9.40 9.31 -4.88
N ILE A 131 8.07 9.20 -4.76
CA ILE A 131 7.25 10.20 -4.04
C ILE A 131 7.63 10.25 -2.56
N LEU A 132 7.77 9.10 -1.90
CA LEU A 132 8.19 9.03 -0.50
C LEU A 132 9.58 9.66 -0.29
N LYS A 133 10.50 9.43 -1.21
CA LYS A 133 11.82 10.04 -1.19
C LYS A 133 11.75 11.56 -1.31
N GLU A 134 10.99 12.09 -2.28
CA GLU A 134 10.80 13.53 -2.45
C GLU A 134 10.21 14.15 -1.17
N HIS A 135 9.19 13.51 -0.58
CA HIS A 135 8.58 13.93 0.68
C HIS A 135 9.58 13.96 1.86
N PHE A 136 10.40 12.91 2.01
CA PHE A 136 11.43 12.90 3.05
C PHE A 136 12.51 13.97 2.83
N ILE A 137 12.88 14.23 1.57
CA ILE A 137 13.84 15.29 1.22
C ILE A 137 13.29 16.66 1.62
N GLU A 138 12.04 16.96 1.27
CA GLU A 138 11.38 18.24 1.62
C GLU A 138 11.42 18.48 3.14
N HIS A 139 11.01 17.49 3.93
CA HIS A 139 11.02 17.61 5.40
C HIS A 139 12.42 17.73 6.01
N MET A 140 13.43 17.07 5.43
CA MET A 140 14.82 17.21 5.89
C MET A 140 15.40 18.59 5.57
N LEU A 141 15.11 19.13 4.38
CA LEU A 141 15.63 20.43 3.94
C LEU A 141 15.02 21.60 4.71
N ASP A 142 13.70 21.57 4.95
CA ASP A 142 12.98 22.61 5.70
C ASP A 142 13.51 22.80 7.12
N LYS A 143 14.13 21.77 7.69
CA LYS A 143 14.68 21.76 9.04
C LYS A 143 16.19 22.05 9.10
N GLY A 144 16.80 22.45 7.97
CA GLY A 144 18.17 22.97 7.95
C GLY A 144 19.28 21.92 7.86
N LEU A 145 18.97 20.66 7.55
CA LEU A 145 19.95 19.61 7.30
C LEU A 145 20.68 19.85 5.96
N LYS A 146 21.73 20.67 5.99
CA LYS A 146 22.56 21.02 4.82
C LYS A 146 23.40 19.87 4.26
N TYR A 147 23.55 18.77 4.99
CA TYR A 147 24.30 17.57 4.58
C TYR A 147 23.34 16.43 4.22
N LEU A 148 22.43 16.70 3.29
CA LEU A 148 21.49 15.70 2.80
C LEU A 148 22.23 14.69 1.91
N ASN A 149 22.33 13.44 2.36
CA ASN A 149 22.71 12.35 1.47
C ASN A 149 21.44 11.86 0.74
N ILE A 150 21.30 12.23 -0.54
CA ILE A 150 20.17 11.79 -1.39
C ILE A 150 20.01 10.26 -1.40
N ALA A 151 21.11 9.52 -1.26
CA ALA A 151 21.07 8.06 -1.15
C ALA A 151 20.47 7.58 0.18
N PHE A 152 20.56 8.37 1.26
CA PHE A 152 19.90 8.05 2.51
C PHE A 152 18.38 8.25 2.43
N ALA A 153 17.89 9.33 1.80
CA ALA A 153 16.46 9.52 1.59
C ALA A 153 15.84 8.38 0.75
N ASP A 154 16.57 7.90 -0.26
CA ASP A 154 16.21 6.73 -1.06
C ASP A 154 16.05 5.46 -0.20
N LEU A 155 17.05 5.20 0.66
CA LEU A 155 17.02 4.08 1.60
C LEU A 155 15.82 4.18 2.56
N VAL A 156 15.59 5.35 3.15
CA VAL A 156 14.49 5.60 4.09
C VAL A 156 13.14 5.38 3.41
N ALA A 157 12.97 5.85 2.17
CA ALA A 157 11.75 5.62 1.38
C ALA A 157 11.48 4.13 1.14
N GLU A 158 12.50 3.38 0.72
CA GLU A 158 12.40 1.92 0.55
C GLU A 158 12.04 1.21 1.87
N GLN A 159 12.70 1.55 2.97
CA GLN A 159 12.42 0.93 4.27
C GLN A 159 11.02 1.28 4.80
N CYS A 160 10.54 2.50 4.54
CA CYS A 160 9.20 2.91 4.89
C CYS A 160 8.16 2.01 4.19
N LEU A 161 8.22 1.89 2.85
CA LEU A 161 7.30 1.05 2.09
C LEU A 161 7.39 -0.42 2.49
N ASN A 162 8.61 -0.95 2.66
CA ASN A 162 8.83 -2.35 3.03
C ASN A 162 8.25 -2.69 4.40
N GLY A 163 8.34 -1.78 5.37
CA GLY A 163 7.76 -2.01 6.69
C GLY A 163 6.23 -2.05 6.67
N ILE A 164 5.58 -1.20 5.86
CA ILE A 164 4.12 -1.25 5.65
C ILE A 164 3.71 -2.61 5.07
N ILE A 165 4.40 -3.04 4.00
CA ILE A 165 4.15 -4.36 3.37
C ILE A 165 4.37 -5.50 4.38
N TYR A 166 5.44 -5.45 5.17
CA TYR A 166 5.73 -6.44 6.20
C TYR A 166 4.61 -6.53 7.25
N ILE A 167 4.13 -5.38 7.76
CA ILE A 167 3.04 -5.32 8.73
C ILE A 167 1.78 -5.97 8.15
N ILE A 168 1.44 -5.66 6.89
CA ILE A 168 0.25 -6.21 6.22
C ILE A 168 0.32 -7.72 6.09
N LYS A 169 1.48 -8.27 5.69
CA LYS A 169 1.70 -9.71 5.51
C LYS A 169 1.70 -10.46 6.85
N LYS A 170 2.22 -9.83 7.91
CA LYS A 170 2.42 -10.49 9.21
C LYS A 170 1.16 -10.51 10.06
N HIS A 171 0.33 -9.47 9.98
CA HIS A 171 -0.81 -9.29 10.88
C HIS A 171 -2.12 -9.35 10.10
N LYS A 172 -3.03 -10.25 10.50
CA LYS A 172 -4.36 -10.39 9.85
C LYS A 172 -5.42 -9.46 10.43
N ASP A 173 -5.27 -9.07 11.69
CA ASP A 173 -6.18 -8.16 12.37
C ASP A 173 -6.02 -6.74 11.82
N VAL A 174 -7.13 -6.14 11.37
CA VAL A 174 -7.14 -4.85 10.69
C VAL A 174 -6.74 -3.72 11.62
N ASP A 175 -7.19 -3.74 12.87
CA ASP A 175 -6.93 -2.67 13.83
C ASP A 175 -5.48 -2.74 14.32
N VAL A 176 -4.96 -3.95 14.54
CA VAL A 176 -3.54 -4.18 14.85
C VAL A 176 -2.66 -3.67 13.71
N ARG A 177 -2.98 -4.01 12.45
CA ARG A 177 -2.23 -3.50 11.28
C ARG A 177 -2.23 -1.99 11.26
N LYS A 178 -3.40 -1.38 11.39
CA LYS A 178 -3.56 0.07 11.30
C LYS A 178 -2.73 0.78 12.37
N LYS A 179 -2.78 0.29 13.61
CA LYS A 179 -1.96 0.82 14.71
C LYS A 179 -0.45 0.70 14.44
N LEU A 180 0.01 -0.47 13.99
CA LEU A 180 1.43 -0.68 13.67
C LEU A 180 1.90 0.19 12.50
N ILE A 181 1.05 0.42 11.50
CA ILE A 181 1.39 1.33 10.37
C ILE A 181 1.52 2.76 10.89
N VAL A 182 0.62 3.22 11.77
CA VAL A 182 0.75 4.55 12.40
C VAL A 182 2.07 4.66 13.17
N GLU A 183 2.38 3.68 14.03
CA GLU A 183 3.64 3.66 14.80
C GLU A 183 4.88 3.66 13.89
N HIS A 184 4.82 2.90 12.79
CA HIS A 184 5.87 2.85 11.77
C HIS A 184 6.07 4.20 11.08
N LEU A 185 5.00 4.87 10.64
CA LEU A 185 5.10 6.21 10.05
C LEU A 185 5.58 7.26 11.07
N MET A 186 5.10 7.18 12.31
CA MET A 186 5.57 8.04 13.40
C MET A 186 7.06 7.89 13.65
N PHE A 187 7.61 6.67 13.58
CA PHE A 187 9.05 6.43 13.71
C PHE A 187 9.85 7.19 12.65
N TYR A 188 9.40 7.21 11.38
CA TYR A 188 10.07 7.99 10.33
C TYR A 188 9.90 9.49 10.53
N ILE A 189 8.69 9.96 10.85
CA ILE A 189 8.43 11.40 11.01
C ILE A 189 9.23 11.96 12.20
N ILE A 190 9.18 11.32 13.37
CA ILE A 190 9.96 11.71 14.54
C ILE A 190 11.46 11.56 14.28
N GLY A 191 11.88 10.44 13.68
CA GLY A 191 13.29 10.15 13.42
C GLY A 191 13.93 11.14 12.46
N VAL A 192 13.21 11.57 11.43
CA VAL A 192 13.67 12.64 10.52
C VAL A 192 13.77 13.97 11.26
N MET A 193 12.79 14.30 12.10
CA MET A 193 12.82 15.56 12.87
C MET A 193 13.91 15.60 13.94
N SER A 194 14.30 14.46 14.53
CA SER A 194 15.36 14.42 15.55
C SER A 194 16.78 14.45 14.98
N LEU A 195 16.93 14.23 13.67
CA LEU A 195 18.20 14.41 12.97
C LEU A 195 18.51 15.89 12.69
N CYS A 196 17.50 16.76 12.77
CA CYS A 196 17.60 18.20 12.53
C CYS A 196 17.90 18.97 13.81
#